data_AF-A0A351NGQ6-F1
#
_entry.id   AF-A0A351NGQ6-F1
#
_cell.length_a   1.000
_cell.length_b   1.000
_cell.length_c   1.000
_cell.angle_alpha   90.00
_cell.angle_beta   90.00
_cell.angle_gamma   90.00
#
_symmetry.space_group_name_H-M   'P 1'
#
loop_
_entity.id
_entity.type
_entity.pdbx_description
1 polymer ?
#
loop_
_entity_poly.entity_id
_entity_poly.type
_entity_poly.pdbx_seq_one_letter_code
_entity_poly.pdbx_strand_id
1 'polypeptide(L)'
;MFDGRDSFEISGTGIKLEAGKPYGEFYYVRSAGVDPRDGLQMWYDADGNKTKTYSDDYAVFTGKQQYAPWAGGANFTFGWKGLSVGAQFSWVAGKYTINNDRYFLMNPTFVTDGNGAAELLNMWTTPGQVTDVPCLASERRFDDTILENSSFIRLKNLQVAYNLPRNLVRKLGIIEGIKVFAVGRNLLTFTKYTGYD
;
A
#
# COMPACT_ATOMS: atom_id res chain seq x y z
N MET A 1 -15.38 -23.18 -13.02
CA MET A 1 -13.99 -23.70 -13.08
C MET A 1 -13.89 -24.68 -14.24
N PHE A 2 -12.75 -24.71 -14.91
CA PHE A 2 -12.50 -25.64 -16.02
C PHE A 2 -12.15 -27.03 -15.47
N ASP A 3 -12.62 -28.09 -16.13
CA ASP A 3 -12.17 -29.48 -15.92
C ASP A 3 -12.48 -30.11 -14.54
N GLY A 4 -13.55 -29.69 -13.86
CA GLY A 4 -14.02 -30.32 -12.61
C GLY A 4 -13.14 -30.07 -11.38
N ARG A 5 -12.23 -29.10 -11.44
CA ARG A 5 -11.36 -28.72 -10.31
C ARG A 5 -12.04 -27.69 -9.40
N ASP A 6 -11.95 -27.89 -8.10
CA ASP A 6 -12.49 -26.98 -7.07
C ASP A 6 -11.49 -25.87 -6.66
N SER A 7 -10.24 -25.97 -7.10
CA SER A 7 -9.24 -24.92 -6.93
C SER A 7 -8.23 -24.85 -8.08
N PHE A 8 -7.67 -23.65 -8.29
CA PHE A 8 -6.66 -23.36 -9.30
C PHE A 8 -5.76 -22.22 -8.83
N GLU A 9 -4.47 -22.49 -8.65
CA GLU A 9 -3.49 -21.44 -8.38
C GLU A 9 -3.07 -20.76 -9.68
N ILE A 10 -3.13 -19.42 -9.71
CA ILE A 10 -2.66 -18.63 -10.85
C ILE A 10 -1.17 -18.40 -10.66
N SER A 11 -0.37 -19.26 -11.30
CA SER A 11 1.09 -19.25 -11.23
C SER A 11 1.68 -17.84 -11.39
N GLY A 12 2.59 -17.47 -10.48
CA GLY A 12 3.31 -16.20 -10.53
C GLY A 12 2.54 -14.96 -10.08
N THR A 13 1.29 -15.11 -9.60
CA THR A 13 0.46 -13.96 -9.16
C THR A 13 0.20 -13.93 -7.66
N GLY A 14 0.46 -15.02 -6.93
CA GLY A 14 0.11 -15.14 -5.52
C GLY A 14 -1.40 -15.19 -5.26
N ILE A 15 -2.19 -15.59 -6.26
CA ILE A 15 -3.64 -15.70 -6.20
C ILE A 15 -4.05 -17.15 -6.45
N LYS A 16 -4.94 -17.65 -5.60
CA LYS A 16 -5.59 -18.95 -5.77
C LYS A 16 -7.08 -18.76 -5.95
N LEU A 17 -7.64 -19.34 -7.01
CA LEU A 17 -9.08 -19.46 -7.21
C LEU A 17 -9.56 -20.71 -6.48
N GLU A 18 -10.51 -20.57 -5.57
CA GLU A 18 -11.08 -21.71 -4.82
C GLU A 18 -12.57 -21.46 -4.58
N ALA A 19 -13.40 -22.48 -4.78
CA ALA A 19 -14.84 -22.35 -4.57
C ALA A 19 -15.15 -21.96 -3.11
N GLY A 20 -15.98 -20.93 -2.91
CA GLY A 20 -16.31 -20.41 -1.58
C GLY A 20 -15.29 -19.41 -1.00
N LYS A 21 -14.20 -19.10 -1.72
CA LYS A 21 -13.25 -18.05 -1.34
C LYS A 21 -13.48 -16.76 -2.15
N PRO A 22 -13.23 -15.58 -1.56
CA PRO A 22 -13.25 -14.32 -2.29
C PRO A 22 -12.25 -14.30 -3.45
N TYR A 23 -12.66 -13.74 -4.58
CA TYR A 23 -11.77 -13.51 -5.71
C TYR A 23 -10.76 -12.40 -5.42
N GLY A 24 -9.47 -12.67 -5.68
CA GLY A 24 -8.38 -11.70 -5.45
C GLY A 24 -7.83 -11.70 -4.02
N GLU A 25 -8.16 -12.72 -3.21
CA GLU A 25 -7.47 -12.95 -1.95
C GLU A 25 -6.06 -13.48 -2.18
N PHE A 26 -5.08 -12.89 -1.50
CA PHE A 26 -3.69 -13.33 -1.59
C PHE A 26 -3.50 -14.68 -0.89
N TYR A 27 -2.81 -15.58 -1.58
CA TYR A 27 -2.43 -16.91 -1.13
C TYR A 27 -0.91 -17.00 -1.00
N TYR A 28 -0.40 -16.95 0.23
CA TYR A 28 1.03 -16.82 0.52
C TYR A 28 1.43 -17.59 1.77
N VAL A 29 2.70 -17.99 1.83
CA VAL A 29 3.34 -18.48 3.06
C VAL A 29 3.40 -17.33 4.06
N ARG A 30 3.04 -17.60 5.32
CA ARG A 30 3.00 -16.58 6.36
C ARG A 30 4.36 -16.48 7.06
N SER A 31 4.87 -15.27 7.18
CA SER A 31 6.03 -14.96 8.01
C SER A 31 5.70 -15.12 9.48
N ALA A 32 6.58 -15.79 10.22
CA ALA A 32 6.54 -15.89 11.69
C ALA A 32 7.53 -14.93 12.36
N GLY A 33 8.13 -14.02 11.58
CA GLY A 33 9.14 -13.06 12.01
C GLY A 33 10.56 -13.61 12.03
N VAL A 34 11.48 -12.86 12.63
CA VAL A 34 12.90 -13.22 12.75
C VAL A 34 13.15 -13.91 14.09
N ASP A 35 13.90 -15.01 14.09
CA ASP A 35 14.31 -15.68 15.31
C ASP A 35 15.41 -14.85 16.00
N PRO A 36 15.19 -14.32 17.22
CA PRO A 36 16.18 -13.47 17.87
C PRO A 36 17.45 -14.24 18.26
N ARG A 37 17.44 -15.59 18.25
CA ARG A 37 18.59 -16.41 18.64
C ARG A 37 19.68 -16.46 17.56
N ASP A 38 19.29 -16.45 16.29
CA ASP A 38 20.22 -16.58 15.16
C ASP A 38 19.92 -15.67 13.96
N GLY A 39 18.88 -14.84 14.05
CA GLY A 39 18.55 -13.85 13.03
C GLY A 39 17.92 -14.42 11.77
N LEU A 40 17.59 -15.72 11.75
CA LEU A 40 16.98 -16.37 10.60
C LEU A 40 15.48 -16.07 10.53
N GLN A 41 14.98 -15.83 9.32
CA GLN A 41 13.56 -15.73 9.04
C GLN A 41 12.85 -17.04 9.39
N MET A 42 11.67 -16.93 9.97
CA MET A 42 10.79 -18.05 10.27
C MET A 42 9.48 -17.92 9.48
N TRP A 43 8.86 -19.05 9.22
CA TRP A 43 7.55 -19.16 8.59
C TRP A 43 6.64 -20.05 9.43
N TYR A 44 5.34 -19.98 9.15
CA TYR A 44 4.39 -20.96 9.65
C TYR A 44 4.26 -22.10 8.65
N ASP A 45 4.34 -23.34 9.12
CA ASP A 45 3.96 -24.51 8.34
C ASP A 45 2.42 -24.59 8.14
N ALA A 46 1.97 -25.62 7.43
CA ALA A 46 0.54 -25.87 7.16
C ALA A 46 -0.29 -26.05 8.45
N ASP A 47 0.32 -26.58 9.51
CA ASP A 47 -0.31 -26.81 10.82
C ASP A 47 -0.24 -25.57 11.74
N GLY A 48 0.48 -24.52 11.31
CA GLY A 48 0.67 -23.29 12.07
C GLY A 48 1.82 -23.32 13.07
N ASN A 49 2.73 -24.28 13.00
CA ASN A 49 3.95 -24.28 13.79
C ASN A 49 5.02 -23.41 13.13
N LYS A 50 5.92 -22.85 13.95
CA LYS A 50 7.05 -22.06 13.46
C LYS A 50 8.14 -22.99 12.94
N THR A 51 8.61 -22.72 11.72
CA THR A 51 9.69 -23.45 11.06
C THR A 51 10.66 -22.49 10.37
N LYS A 52 11.89 -22.95 10.13
CA LYS A 52 12.88 -22.25 9.29
C LYS A 52 12.96 -22.83 7.88
N THR A 53 12.17 -23.86 7.60
CA THR A 53 12.02 -24.43 6.26
C THR A 53 10.91 -23.69 5.55
N TYR A 54 11.22 -23.07 4.41
CA TYR A 54 10.22 -22.50 3.53
C TYR A 54 9.69 -23.58 2.59
N SER A 55 8.38 -23.65 2.39
CA SER A 55 7.73 -24.45 1.36
C SER A 55 6.48 -23.73 0.86
N ASP A 56 6.27 -23.72 -0.45
CA ASP A 56 5.04 -23.16 -1.05
C ASP A 56 3.79 -23.93 -0.61
N ASP A 57 3.93 -25.20 -0.21
CA ASP A 57 2.86 -26.01 0.36
C ASP A 57 2.31 -25.45 1.69
N TYR A 58 3.04 -24.53 2.34
CA TYR A 58 2.60 -23.87 3.57
C TYR A 58 1.77 -22.61 3.31
N ALA A 59 1.54 -22.25 2.05
CA ALA A 59 0.75 -21.09 1.69
C ALA A 59 -0.71 -21.23 2.12
N VAL A 60 -1.29 -20.11 2.56
CA VAL A 60 -2.70 -20.04 2.97
C VAL A 60 -3.34 -18.76 2.46
N PHE A 61 -4.67 -18.76 2.41
CA PHE A 61 -5.46 -17.56 2.23
C PHE A 61 -5.20 -16.58 3.39
N THR A 62 -4.63 -15.41 3.07
CA THR A 62 -4.09 -14.48 4.06
C THR A 62 -5.14 -13.54 4.67
N GLY A 63 -6.37 -13.52 4.14
CA GLY A 63 -7.39 -12.51 4.43
C GLY A 63 -7.14 -11.14 3.79
N LYS A 64 -6.00 -10.97 3.11
CA LYS A 64 -5.60 -9.72 2.44
C LYS A 64 -6.12 -9.73 1.01
N GLN A 65 -6.90 -8.72 0.63
CA GLN A 65 -7.57 -8.63 -0.67
C GLN A 65 -6.85 -7.66 -1.62
N GLN A 66 -6.59 -8.10 -2.85
CA GLN A 66 -6.04 -7.23 -3.91
C GLN A 66 -7.04 -6.15 -4.35
N TYR A 67 -8.33 -6.49 -4.33
CA TYR A 67 -9.41 -5.58 -4.68
C TYR A 67 -9.97 -4.93 -3.42
N ALA A 68 -10.17 -3.61 -3.49
CA ALA A 68 -10.73 -2.86 -2.37
C ALA A 68 -12.21 -3.23 -2.19
N PRO A 69 -12.64 -3.76 -1.03
CA PRO A 69 -14.05 -3.97 -0.75
C PRO A 69 -14.83 -2.64 -0.63
N TRP A 70 -14.14 -1.55 -0.31
CA TRP A 70 -14.75 -0.23 -0.18
C TRP A 70 -13.95 0.83 -0.94
N ALA A 71 -14.64 1.65 -1.71
CA ALA A 71 -14.08 2.79 -2.39
C ALA A 71 -15.12 3.92 -2.45
N GLY A 72 -14.64 5.15 -2.54
CA GLY A 72 -15.53 6.29 -2.63
C GLY A 72 -14.81 7.60 -2.84
N GLY A 73 -15.59 8.67 -2.72
CA GLY A 73 -15.09 10.03 -2.78
C GLY A 73 -16.02 10.98 -2.05
N ALA A 74 -15.47 12.14 -1.68
CA ALA A 74 -16.21 13.21 -1.04
C ALA A 74 -15.87 14.53 -1.70
N ASN A 75 -16.89 15.33 -1.99
CA ASN A 75 -16.73 16.67 -2.53
C ASN A 75 -17.19 17.69 -1.49
N PHE A 76 -16.30 18.57 -1.09
CA PHE A 76 -16.61 19.68 -0.19
C PHE A 76 -16.62 20.96 -1.00
N THR A 77 -17.70 21.73 -0.87
CA THR A 77 -17.80 23.07 -1.45
C THR A 77 -18.18 24.04 -0.36
N PHE A 78 -17.39 25.10 -0.21
CA PHE A 78 -17.61 26.16 0.75
C PHE A 78 -17.60 27.50 0.02
N GLY A 79 -18.53 28.39 0.39
CA GLY A 79 -18.63 29.72 -0.20
C GLY A 79 -18.92 30.77 0.86
N TRP A 80 -18.17 31.88 0.85
CA TRP A 80 -18.39 32.99 1.76
C TRP A 80 -17.88 34.32 1.20
N LYS A 81 -18.75 35.34 1.11
CA LYS A 81 -18.40 36.72 0.70
C LYS A 81 -17.49 36.81 -0.55
N GLY A 82 -17.80 36.03 -1.58
CA GLY A 82 -17.03 36.00 -2.83
C GLY A 82 -15.88 34.97 -2.84
N LEU A 83 -15.45 34.47 -1.68
CA LEU A 83 -14.58 33.29 -1.57
C LEU A 83 -15.36 32.02 -1.90
N SER A 84 -14.73 31.13 -2.64
CA SER A 84 -15.20 29.80 -2.97
C SER A 84 -14.05 28.82 -2.83
N VAL A 85 -14.29 27.71 -2.14
CA VAL A 85 -13.34 26.61 -1.97
C VAL A 85 -14.03 25.33 -2.41
N GLY A 86 -13.40 24.59 -3.30
CA GLY A 86 -13.81 23.26 -3.72
C GLY A 86 -12.70 22.26 -3.41
N ALA A 87 -12.99 21.21 -2.64
CA ALA A 87 -12.04 20.15 -2.33
C ALA A 87 -12.65 18.79 -2.69
N GLN A 88 -11.88 17.96 -3.39
CA GLN A 88 -12.31 16.64 -3.86
C GLN A 88 -11.39 15.58 -3.28
N PHE A 89 -11.95 14.66 -2.52
CA PHE A 89 -11.26 13.53 -1.94
C PHE A 89 -11.70 12.23 -2.62
N SER A 90 -10.76 11.32 -2.78
CA SER A 90 -10.99 9.93 -3.20
C SER A 90 -10.33 9.00 -2.20
N TRP A 91 -10.98 7.90 -1.89
CA TRP A 91 -10.46 6.94 -0.92
C TRP A 91 -10.78 5.51 -1.32
N VAL A 92 -9.94 4.58 -0.86
CA VAL A 92 -10.16 3.13 -0.93
C VAL A 92 -9.75 2.52 0.40
N ALA A 93 -10.47 1.51 0.86
CA ALA A 93 -10.21 0.84 2.13
C ALA A 93 -10.24 -0.69 1.97
N GLY A 94 -9.41 -1.37 2.75
CA GLY A 94 -9.28 -2.84 2.74
C GLY A 94 -8.46 -3.39 1.57
N LYS A 95 -7.77 -2.53 0.82
CA LYS A 95 -6.93 -2.94 -0.30
C LYS A 95 -5.53 -3.31 0.17
N TYR A 96 -4.99 -4.40 -0.37
CA TYR A 96 -3.60 -4.79 -0.25
C TYR A 96 -2.95 -4.88 -1.63
N THR A 97 -1.64 -4.63 -1.68
CA THR A 97 -0.84 -4.71 -2.91
C THR A 97 0.46 -5.43 -2.60
N ILE A 98 0.98 -6.21 -3.55
CA ILE A 98 2.33 -6.76 -3.49
C ILE A 98 3.32 -5.63 -3.78
N ASN A 99 4.20 -5.33 -2.82
CA ASN A 99 5.30 -4.40 -3.02
C ASN A 99 6.56 -5.18 -3.45
N ASN A 100 6.71 -5.37 -4.75
CA ASN A 100 7.85 -6.09 -5.31
C ASN A 100 9.17 -5.32 -5.14
N ASP A 101 9.13 -3.98 -5.19
CA ASP A 101 10.32 -3.15 -4.96
C ASP A 101 10.88 -3.40 -3.56
N ARG A 102 10.00 -3.55 -2.56
CA ARG A 102 10.39 -3.89 -1.19
C ARG A 102 11.10 -5.24 -1.11
N TYR A 103 10.73 -6.23 -1.93
CA TYR A 103 11.45 -7.51 -1.97
C TYR A 103 12.93 -7.30 -2.33
N PHE A 104 13.23 -6.47 -3.34
CA PHE A 104 14.61 -6.21 -3.76
C PHE A 104 15.34 -5.26 -2.80
N LEU A 105 14.70 -4.17 -2.39
CA LEU A 105 15.31 -3.14 -1.55
C LEU A 105 15.56 -3.60 -0.10
N MET A 106 14.77 -4.56 0.39
CA MET A 106 14.91 -5.14 1.73
C MET A 106 15.61 -6.50 1.70
N ASN A 107 16.22 -6.91 0.59
CA ASN A 107 17.00 -8.14 0.57
C ASN A 107 18.45 -7.87 1.01
N PRO A 108 18.88 -8.39 2.16
CA PRO A 108 20.25 -8.17 2.65
C PRO A 108 21.32 -8.67 1.67
N THR A 109 21.00 -9.67 0.84
CA THR A 109 21.97 -10.24 -0.11
C THR A 109 22.27 -9.31 -1.30
N PHE A 110 21.41 -8.32 -1.59
CA PHE A 110 21.62 -7.36 -2.69
C PHE A 110 22.32 -6.07 -2.25
N VAL A 111 22.64 -5.92 -0.95
CA VAL A 111 23.30 -4.71 -0.41
C VAL A 111 24.69 -4.50 -1.02
N THR A 112 25.34 -5.55 -1.54
CA THR A 112 26.62 -5.45 -2.24
C THR A 112 26.50 -4.98 -3.69
N ASP A 113 25.31 -5.09 -4.29
CA ASP A 113 25.07 -4.85 -5.71
C ASP A 113 24.43 -3.46 -5.97
N GLY A 114 23.96 -2.79 -4.92
CA GLY A 114 23.33 -1.48 -5.01
C GLY A 114 22.91 -0.93 -3.65
N ASN A 115 22.29 0.25 -3.65
CA ASN A 115 21.77 0.83 -2.42
C ASN A 115 20.44 0.16 -2.03
N GLY A 116 20.29 -0.16 -0.74
CA GLY A 116 19.08 -0.76 -0.19
C GLY A 116 18.17 0.24 0.52
N ALA A 117 17.06 -0.26 1.05
CA ALA A 117 16.17 0.52 1.91
C ALA A 117 16.85 0.86 3.25
N ALA A 118 16.53 2.03 3.81
CA ALA A 118 17.13 2.49 5.07
C ALA A 118 16.78 1.55 6.25
N GLU A 119 15.66 0.85 6.18
CA GLU A 119 15.25 -0.12 7.19
C GLU A 119 16.24 -1.29 7.34
N LEU A 120 17.08 -1.58 6.33
CA LEU A 120 18.14 -2.57 6.45
C LEU A 120 19.18 -2.23 7.53
N LEU A 121 19.25 -0.96 7.97
CA LEU A 121 20.08 -0.58 9.12
C LEU A 121 19.63 -1.23 10.43
N ASN A 122 18.38 -1.71 10.51
CA ASN A 122 17.84 -2.45 11.65
C ASN A 122 18.04 -3.97 11.54
N MET A 123 18.84 -4.43 10.58
CA MET A 123 19.15 -5.85 10.40
C MET A 123 19.62 -6.52 11.69
N TRP A 124 19.25 -7.79 11.84
CA TRP A 124 19.72 -8.59 12.95
C TRP A 124 21.24 -8.80 12.87
N THR A 125 21.95 -8.54 13.96
CA THR A 125 23.42 -8.66 14.04
C THR A 125 23.90 -9.50 15.21
N THR A 126 23.13 -9.64 16.28
CA THR A 126 23.57 -10.30 17.52
C THR A 126 22.47 -11.13 18.20
N PRO A 127 22.81 -12.27 18.84
CA PRO A 127 21.87 -13.06 19.64
C PRO A 127 21.13 -12.23 20.70
N GLY A 128 19.80 -12.35 20.71
CA GLY A 128 18.89 -11.62 21.59
C GLY A 128 18.32 -10.33 20.99
N GLN A 129 18.84 -9.84 19.85
CA GLN A 129 18.29 -8.68 19.15
C GLN A 129 16.89 -9.01 18.59
N VAL A 130 15.92 -8.14 18.87
CA VAL A 130 14.55 -8.23 18.33
C VAL A 130 14.41 -7.23 17.19
N THR A 131 14.14 -7.74 15.99
CA THR A 131 13.96 -6.94 14.77
C THR A 131 13.11 -7.73 13.77
N ASP A 132 12.57 -7.05 12.77
CA ASP A 132 11.82 -7.62 11.65
C ASP A 132 12.68 -7.79 10.39
N VAL A 133 13.96 -7.39 10.44
CA VAL A 133 14.92 -7.52 9.34
C VAL A 133 15.87 -8.71 9.62
N PRO A 134 15.75 -9.82 8.87
CA PRO A 134 16.61 -11.00 9.03
C PRO A 134 18.09 -10.69 8.80
N CYS A 135 18.97 -11.52 9.34
CA CYS A 135 20.41 -11.42 9.11
C CYS A 135 20.79 -11.71 7.65
N LEU A 136 21.99 -11.31 7.24
CA LEU A 136 22.54 -11.52 5.88
C LEU A 136 22.51 -12.98 5.39
N ALA A 137 22.62 -13.94 6.30
CA ALA A 137 22.60 -15.37 5.96
C ALA A 137 21.18 -15.91 5.72
N SER A 138 20.14 -15.13 6.06
CA SER A 138 18.75 -15.52 5.87
C SER A 138 18.31 -15.18 4.45
N GLU A 139 17.89 -16.19 3.70
CA GLU A 139 17.34 -16.00 2.36
C GLU A 139 15.98 -15.29 2.42
N ARG A 140 15.81 -14.25 1.59
CA ARG A 140 14.52 -13.58 1.39
C ARG A 140 13.63 -14.46 0.51
N ARG A 141 12.39 -14.72 0.95
CA ARG A 141 11.39 -15.48 0.19
C ARG A 141 10.16 -14.62 -0.11
N PHE A 142 9.38 -15.03 -1.10
CA PHE A 142 8.10 -14.40 -1.44
C PHE A 142 7.03 -14.87 -0.45
N ASP A 143 7.08 -14.34 0.78
CA ASP A 143 6.08 -14.57 1.82
C ASP A 143 5.15 -13.36 1.98
N ASP A 144 4.20 -13.44 2.91
CA ASP A 144 3.18 -12.44 3.12
C ASP A 144 3.69 -11.07 3.66
N THR A 145 5.00 -10.93 3.93
CA THR A 145 5.63 -9.64 4.31
C THR A 145 5.73 -8.67 3.14
N ILE A 146 5.62 -9.15 1.90
CA ILE A 146 5.57 -8.29 0.70
C ILE A 146 4.17 -7.69 0.48
N LEU A 147 3.17 -8.15 1.23
CA LEU A 147 1.79 -7.68 1.11
C LEU A 147 1.58 -6.46 2.00
N GLU A 148 1.39 -5.31 1.38
CA GLU A 148 1.21 -4.05 2.08
C GLU A 148 -0.20 -3.51 1.94
N ASN A 149 -0.69 -2.85 2.99
CA ASN A 149 -1.99 -2.20 2.97
C ASN A 149 -1.91 -0.93 2.10
N SER A 150 -2.57 -0.98 0.95
CA SER A 150 -2.64 0.09 -0.05
C SER A 150 -3.95 0.88 0.03
N SER A 151 -4.61 0.85 1.18
CA SER A 151 -5.73 1.74 1.49
C SER A 151 -5.25 3.18 1.60
N PHE A 152 -5.98 4.12 1.00
CA PHE A 152 -5.59 5.52 0.99
C PHE A 152 -6.77 6.47 1.07
N ILE A 153 -6.48 7.72 1.44
CA ILE A 153 -7.33 8.90 1.22
C ILE A 153 -6.48 9.93 0.49
N ARG A 154 -6.95 10.45 -0.64
CA ARG A 154 -6.23 11.40 -1.49
C ARG A 154 -7.05 12.66 -1.73
N LEU A 155 -6.46 13.83 -1.49
CA LEU A 155 -6.95 15.12 -1.96
C LEU A 155 -6.62 15.25 -3.45
N LYS A 156 -7.56 14.83 -4.29
CA LYS A 156 -7.41 14.81 -5.75
C LYS A 156 -7.35 16.21 -6.33
N ASN A 157 -8.24 17.10 -5.88
CA ASN A 157 -8.30 18.48 -6.34
C ASN A 157 -8.63 19.42 -5.17
N LEU A 158 -7.91 20.54 -5.10
CA LEU A 158 -8.27 21.68 -4.25
C LEU A 158 -8.28 22.93 -5.12
N GLN A 159 -9.40 23.63 -5.15
CA GLN A 159 -9.55 24.91 -5.80
C GLN A 159 -9.96 25.95 -4.77
N VAL A 160 -9.26 27.08 -4.77
CA VAL A 160 -9.64 28.27 -4.01
C VAL A 160 -9.79 29.41 -5.01
N ALA A 161 -10.91 30.12 -4.94
CA ALA A 161 -11.18 31.24 -5.82
C ALA A 161 -11.90 32.36 -5.09
N TYR A 162 -11.61 33.60 -5.46
CA TYR A 162 -12.24 34.79 -4.92
C TYR A 162 -12.77 35.68 -6.04
N ASN A 163 -14.04 36.05 -5.93
CA ASN A 163 -14.67 37.02 -6.81
C ASN A 163 -14.56 38.40 -6.17
N LEU A 164 -13.94 39.35 -6.89
CA LEU A 164 -13.82 40.72 -6.40
C LEU A 164 -15.21 41.36 -6.24
N PRO A 165 -15.45 42.17 -5.19
CA PRO A 165 -16.71 42.88 -5.01
C PRO A 165 -17.08 43.71 -6.24
N ARG A 166 -18.33 43.57 -6.70
CA ARG A 166 -18.81 44.26 -7.92
C ARG A 166 -18.63 45.78 -7.87
N ASN A 167 -18.71 46.38 -6.68
CA ASN A 167 -18.55 47.83 -6.49
C ASN A 167 -17.12 48.31 -6.80
N LEU A 168 -16.10 47.45 -6.64
CA LEU A 168 -14.72 47.75 -7.01
C LEU A 168 -14.51 47.58 -8.52
N VAL A 169 -15.10 46.53 -9.10
CA VAL A 169 -14.92 46.18 -10.52
C VAL A 169 -15.68 47.15 -11.44
N ARG A 170 -16.90 47.56 -11.07
CA ARG A 170 -17.72 48.49 -11.87
C ARG A 170 -17.06 49.86 -12.10
N LYS A 171 -16.12 50.28 -11.25
CA LYS A 171 -15.34 51.52 -11.46
C LYS A 171 -14.46 51.46 -12.72
N LEU A 172 -14.17 50.27 -13.23
CA LEU A 172 -13.37 50.05 -14.44
C LEU A 172 -14.20 50.19 -15.74
N GLY A 173 -15.52 50.42 -15.65
CA GLY A 173 -16.39 50.82 -16.77
C GLY A 173 -16.75 49.73 -17.79
N ILE A 174 -15.88 48.75 -18.02
CA ILE A 174 -16.00 47.72 -19.08
C ILE A 174 -15.93 46.28 -18.56
N ILE A 175 -15.58 46.07 -17.29
CA ILE A 175 -15.42 44.72 -16.71
C ILE A 175 -16.62 44.41 -15.80
N GLU A 176 -17.28 43.27 -16.04
CA GLU A 176 -18.45 42.83 -15.26
C GLU A 176 -18.09 42.10 -13.96
N GLY A 177 -16.92 41.46 -13.92
CA GLY A 177 -16.42 40.72 -12.77
C GLY A 177 -14.99 40.25 -12.96
N ILE A 178 -14.26 40.13 -11.84
CA ILE A 178 -12.91 39.55 -11.82
C ILE A 178 -12.91 38.41 -10.81
N LYS A 179 -12.48 37.23 -11.26
CA LYS A 179 -12.30 36.04 -10.43
C LYS A 179 -10.83 35.67 -10.43
N VAL A 180 -10.22 35.61 -9.26
CA VAL A 180 -8.86 35.09 -9.07
C VAL A 180 -8.97 33.71 -8.48
N PHE A 181 -8.20 32.74 -8.98
CA PHE A 181 -8.24 31.38 -8.49
C PHE A 181 -6.88 30.68 -8.52
N ALA A 182 -6.73 29.69 -7.65
CA ALA A 182 -5.62 28.75 -7.62
C ALA A 182 -6.18 27.32 -7.57
N VAL A 183 -5.50 26.40 -8.24
CA VAL A 183 -5.86 24.97 -8.30
C VAL A 183 -4.63 24.14 -8.01
N GLY A 184 -4.75 23.20 -7.08
CA GLY A 184 -3.77 22.16 -6.84
C GLY A 184 -4.37 20.77 -7.10
N ARG A 185 -3.56 19.87 -7.65
CA ARG A 185 -3.95 18.49 -7.97
C ARG A 185 -3.02 17.50 -7.26
N ASN A 186 -3.59 16.40 -6.78
CA ASN A 186 -2.88 15.34 -6.05
C ASN A 186 -1.98 15.90 -4.93
N LEU A 187 -2.48 16.88 -4.18
CA LEU A 187 -1.67 17.62 -3.20
C LEU A 187 -1.29 16.77 -1.99
N LEU A 188 -2.13 15.80 -1.64
CA LEU A 188 -1.98 15.03 -0.40
C LEU A 188 -2.56 13.64 -0.55
N THR A 189 -1.79 12.63 -0.13
CA THR A 189 -2.22 11.23 -0.02
C THR A 189 -1.85 10.72 1.36
N PHE A 190 -2.84 10.20 2.09
CA PHE A 190 -2.64 9.48 3.34
C PHE A 190 -2.74 7.97 3.04
N THR A 191 -1.68 7.23 3.31
CA THR A 191 -1.61 5.78 3.09
C THR A 191 -0.61 5.15 4.07
N LYS A 192 -0.74 3.85 4.32
CA LYS A 192 0.28 3.04 5.03
C LYS A 192 1.22 2.31 4.08
N TYR A 193 0.97 2.40 2.78
CA TYR A 193 1.80 1.81 1.75
C TYR A 193 3.17 2.51 1.71
N THR A 194 4.25 1.73 1.72
CA THR A 194 5.63 2.21 1.76
C THR A 194 6.29 2.28 0.38
N GLY A 195 5.66 1.71 -0.65
CA GLY A 195 6.14 1.80 -2.03
C GLY A 195 5.87 3.16 -2.68
N TYR A 196 6.37 3.31 -3.91
CA TYR A 196 6.07 4.47 -4.76
C TYR A 196 4.60 4.41 -5.23
N ASP A 197 3.94 5.58 -5.27
CA ASP A 197 2.48 5.85 -5.40
C ASP A 197 1.56 4.72 -5.92
#